data_AF-J9G1M2-F1
#
_entry.id   AF-J9G1M2-F1
#
_cell.length_a   1.000
_cell.length_b   1.000
_cell.length_c   1.000
_cell.angle_alpha   90.00
_cell.angle_beta   90.00
_cell.angle_gamma   90.00
#
_symmetry.space_group_name_H-M   'P 1'
#
loop_
_entity.id
_entity.type
_entity.pdbx_description
1 polymer ?
#
loop_
_entity_poly.entity_id
_entity_poly.type
_entity_poly.pdbx_seq_one_letter_code
_entity_poly.pdbx_strand_id
1 'polypeptide(L)'
;RDGISEQELEEAKRGFIEYRTVNRAQDHVLARNWLRLMDKDRDWHFSKELDHAVSCLTVEEVNRAICRLADPSQLTVVVAGDLQKAKDAGADFSQR
;
A
#
# COMPACT_ATOMS: atom_id res chain seq x y z
N ARG A 1 -6.36 -4.14 -18.23
CA ARG A 1 -6.87 -3.11 -19.15
C ARG A 1 -6.62 -1.78 -18.48
N ASP A 2 -6.04 -0.86 -19.24
CA ASP A 2 -5.66 0.53 -18.96
C ASP A 2 -5.32 0.79 -17.49
N GLY A 3 -4.02 0.74 -17.19
CA GLY A 3 -3.50 1.04 -15.86
C GLY A 3 -3.83 2.48 -15.43
N ILE A 4 -3.20 2.96 -14.36
CA ILE A 4 -3.50 4.28 -13.83
C ILE A 4 -3.24 5.39 -14.86
N SER A 5 -4.03 6.45 -14.75
CA SER A 5 -3.86 7.70 -15.50
C SER A 5 -2.85 8.64 -14.84
N GLU A 6 -2.42 9.67 -15.58
CA GLU A 6 -1.56 10.74 -15.06
C GLU A 6 -2.22 11.51 -13.92
N GLN A 7 -3.52 11.80 -14.04
CA GLN A 7 -4.27 12.51 -13.00
C GLN A 7 -4.32 11.70 -11.71
N GLU A 8 -4.64 10.40 -11.80
CA GLU A 8 -4.67 9.50 -10.63
C GLU A 8 -3.28 9.40 -9.98
N LEU A 9 -2.20 9.37 -10.78
CA LEU A 9 -0.85 9.35 -10.25
C LEU A 9 -0.52 10.62 -9.47
N GLU A 10 -0.81 11.79 -10.02
CA GLU A 10 -0.51 13.07 -9.38
C GLU A 10 -1.32 13.27 -8.09
N GLU A 11 -2.60 12.90 -8.10
CA GLU A 11 -3.44 12.92 -6.90
C GLU A 11 -2.92 11.96 -5.82
N ALA A 12 -2.51 10.74 -6.20
CA ALA A 12 -1.96 9.76 -5.29
C ALA A 12 -0.61 10.19 -4.70
N LYS A 13 0.31 10.76 -5.50
CA LYS A 13 1.59 11.31 -5.03
C LYS A 13 1.36 12.37 -3.96
N ARG A 14 0.49 13.35 -4.25
CA ARG A 14 0.14 14.43 -3.32
C ARG A 14 -0.44 13.86 -2.02
N GLY A 15 -1.47 13.01 -2.13
CA GLY A 15 -2.12 12.42 -0.95
C GLY A 15 -1.16 11.60 -0.08
N PHE A 16 -0.25 10.85 -0.69
CA PHE A 16 0.75 10.06 0.04
C PHE A 16 1.77 10.94 0.79
N ILE A 17 2.28 11.99 0.15
CA ILE A 17 3.24 12.91 0.76
C ILE A 17 2.58 13.73 1.88
N GLU A 18 1.35 14.18 1.69
CA GLU A 18 0.56 14.88 2.72
C GLU A 18 0.29 13.96 3.92
N TYR A 19 -0.17 12.72 3.69
CA TYR A 19 -0.35 11.72 4.73
C TYR A 19 0.91 11.51 5.57
N ARG A 20 2.08 11.41 4.91
CA ARG A 20 3.36 11.24 5.58
C ARG A 20 3.81 12.49 6.35
N THR A 21 3.44 13.68 5.90
CA THR A 21 3.68 14.94 6.60
C THR A 21 2.86 15.00 7.88
N VAL A 22 1.56 14.72 7.80
CA VAL A 22 0.65 14.67 8.97
C VAL A 22 1.12 13.62 9.99
N ASN A 23 1.52 12.45 9.54
CA ASN A 23 2.05 11.40 10.41
C ASN A 23 3.32 11.85 11.16
N ARG A 24 4.22 12.59 10.51
CA ARG A 24 5.45 13.07 11.16
C ARG A 24 5.20 14.18 12.19
N ALA A 25 4.05 14.85 12.13
CA ALA A 25 3.65 15.84 13.13
C ALA A 25 3.11 15.20 14.43
N GLN A 26 2.92 13.87 14.46
CA GLN A 26 2.42 13.16 15.63
C GLN A 26 3.58 12.48 16.38
N ASP A 27 3.86 12.91 17.61
CA ASP A 27 5.01 12.46 18.41
C ASP A 27 5.15 10.93 18.49
N HIS A 28 4.06 10.23 18.76
CA HIS A 28 4.07 8.78 18.89
C HIS A 28 4.40 8.07 17.56
N VAL A 29 4.01 8.64 16.42
CA VAL A 29 4.34 8.10 15.09
C VAL A 29 5.80 8.42 14.75
N LEU A 30 6.26 9.63 15.06
CA LEU A 30 7.64 10.06 14.86
C LEU A 30 8.62 9.16 15.63
N ALA A 31 8.39 8.96 16.93
CA ALA A 31 9.24 8.12 17.78
C ALA A 31 9.27 6.66 17.31
N ARG A 32 8.11 6.08 16.98
CA ARG A 32 8.02 4.70 16.47
C ARG A 32 8.75 4.53 15.14
N ASN A 33 8.63 5.50 14.23
CA ASN A 33 9.34 5.44 12.95
C ASN A 33 10.84 5.64 13.12
N TRP A 34 11.28 6.47 14.06
CA TRP A 34 12.71 6.61 14.37
C TRP A 34 13.34 5.28 14.80
N LEU A 35 12.68 4.54 15.71
CA LEU A 35 13.14 3.20 16.10
C LEU A 35 13.26 2.24 14.90
N ARG A 36 12.28 2.26 13.98
CA ARG A 36 12.30 1.42 12.77
C ARG A 36 13.39 1.81 11.76
N LEU A 37 13.76 3.09 11.71
CA LEU A 37 14.85 3.55 10.85
C LEU A 37 16.18 3.07 11.42
N MET A 38 16.41 3.26 12.72
CA MET A 38 17.62 2.80 13.41
C MET A 38 17.80 1.28 13.32
N ASP A 39 16.73 0.50 13.46
CA ASP A 39 16.74 -0.98 13.30
C ASP A 39 17.21 -1.44 11.90
N LYS A 40 17.15 -0.54 10.91
CA LYS A 40 17.56 -0.80 9.52
C LYS A 40 18.84 -0.05 9.14
N ASP A 41 19.58 0.47 10.11
CA ASP A 41 20.75 1.33 9.91
C ASP A 41 20.47 2.54 9.00
N ARG A 42 19.27 3.12 9.15
CA ARG A 42 18.79 4.29 8.39
C ARG A 42 18.51 5.45 9.33
N ASP A 43 18.43 6.64 8.74
CA ASP A 43 17.99 7.85 9.42
C ASP A 43 16.88 8.56 8.64
N TRP A 44 16.56 9.80 9.03
CA TRP A 44 15.50 10.58 8.38
C TRP A 44 15.86 11.05 6.96
N HIS A 45 17.12 11.01 6.53
CA HIS A 45 17.49 11.26 5.13
C HIS A 45 16.84 10.23 4.21
N PHE A 46 16.80 8.95 4.63
CA PHE A 46 16.09 7.91 3.89
C PHE A 46 14.60 8.27 3.67
N SER A 47 13.95 8.85 4.69
CA SER A 47 12.55 9.27 4.55
C SER A 47 12.38 10.42 3.54
N LYS A 48 13.33 11.35 3.50
CA LYS A 48 13.34 12.46 2.53
C LYS A 48 13.58 11.94 1.12
N GLU A 49 14.53 11.03 0.94
CA GLU A 49 14.82 10.38 -0.34
C GLU A 49 13.63 9.58 -0.85
N LEU A 50 12.90 8.89 0.04
CA LEU A 50 11.67 8.19 -0.32
C LEU A 50 10.59 9.16 -0.83
N ASP A 51 10.36 10.28 -0.14
CA ASP A 51 9.37 11.29 -0.57
C ASP A 51 9.73 11.87 -1.94
N HIS A 52 11.03 12.13 -2.16
CA HIS A 52 11.54 12.58 -3.45
C HIS A 52 11.34 11.52 -4.53
N ALA A 53 11.71 10.26 -4.27
CA ALA A 53 11.54 9.17 -5.23
C ALA A 53 10.06 8.98 -5.63
N VAL A 54 9.13 9.09 -4.67
CA VAL A 54 7.69 9.02 -4.95
C VAL A 54 7.24 10.18 -5.84
N SER A 55 7.73 11.40 -5.60
CA SER A 55 7.37 12.56 -6.42
C SER A 55 7.81 12.40 -7.89
N CYS A 56 8.91 11.68 -8.12
CA CYS A 56 9.48 11.44 -9.45
C CYS A 56 8.86 10.24 -10.19
N LEU A 57 7.98 9.45 -9.56
CA LEU A 57 7.38 8.28 -10.19
C LEU A 57 6.64 8.64 -11.48
N THR A 58 6.72 7.79 -12.48
CA THR A 58 5.99 7.92 -13.74
C THR A 58 4.84 6.93 -13.84
N VAL A 59 3.84 7.22 -14.68
CA VAL A 59 2.71 6.31 -14.95
C VAL A 59 3.21 4.95 -15.43
N GLU A 60 4.23 4.92 -16.28
CA GLU A 60 4.81 3.66 -16.78
C GLU A 60 5.40 2.81 -15.66
N GLU A 61 6.19 3.42 -14.77
CA GLU A 61 6.82 2.70 -13.64
C GLU A 61 5.78 2.13 -12.69
N VAL A 62 4.74 2.90 -12.38
CA VAL A 62 3.67 2.46 -11.48
C VAL A 62 2.84 1.36 -12.14
N ASN A 63 2.47 1.49 -13.41
CA ASN A 63 1.75 0.44 -14.13
C ASN A 63 2.56 -0.86 -14.23
N ARG A 64 3.86 -0.76 -14.50
CA ARG A 64 4.77 -1.91 -14.49
C ARG A 64 4.84 -2.57 -13.11
N ALA A 65 4.88 -1.77 -12.04
CA ALA A 65 4.87 -2.29 -10.66
C ALA A 65 3.54 -2.99 -10.33
N ILE A 66 2.40 -2.42 -10.74
CA ILE A 66 1.08 -3.03 -10.57
C ILE A 66 1.01 -4.38 -11.28
N CYS A 67 1.43 -4.47 -12.55
CA CYS A 67 1.45 -5.73 -13.28
C CYS A 67 2.31 -6.81 -12.61
N ARG A 68 3.43 -6.41 -11.99
CA ARG A 68 4.32 -7.34 -11.27
C ARG A 68 3.73 -7.80 -9.93
N LEU A 69 3.04 -6.92 -9.20
CA LEU A 69 2.57 -7.18 -7.83
C LEU A 69 1.16 -7.76 -7.77
N ALA A 70 0.30 -7.38 -8.71
CA ALA A 70 -1.10 -7.78 -8.76
C ALA A 70 -1.33 -8.90 -9.80
N ASP A 71 -0.46 -9.92 -9.78
CA ASP A 71 -0.64 -11.12 -10.60
C ASP A 71 -1.84 -11.93 -10.07
N PRO A 72 -2.94 -12.04 -10.84
CA PRO A 72 -4.13 -12.76 -10.39
C PRO A 72 -3.87 -14.24 -10.11
N SER A 73 -2.85 -14.83 -10.74
CA SER A 73 -2.50 -16.24 -10.54
C SER A 73 -1.83 -16.51 -9.18
N GLN A 74 -1.27 -15.48 -8.54
CA GLN A 74 -0.66 -15.55 -7.21
C GLN A 74 -1.60 -15.07 -6.11
N LEU A 75 -2.84 -14.73 -6.45
CA LEU A 75 -3.82 -14.23 -5.50
C LEU A 75 -4.28 -15.35 -4.54
N THR A 76 -3.96 -15.20 -3.26
CA THR A 76 -4.53 -16.04 -2.21
C THR A 76 -5.79 -15.39 -1.65
N VAL A 77 -6.92 -16.10 -1.74
CA VAL A 77 -8.21 -15.64 -1.21
C VAL A 77 -8.54 -16.43 0.05
N VAL A 78 -8.66 -15.73 1.18
CA VAL A 78 -9.08 -16.32 2.45
C VAL A 78 -10.48 -15.80 2.78
N VAL A 79 -11.43 -16.71 2.97
CA VAL A 79 -12.79 -16.40 3.38
C VAL A 79 -12.99 -16.91 4.81
N ALA A 80 -13.42 -16.03 5.71
CA ALA A 80 -13.70 -16.37 7.11
C ALA A 80 -15.10 -15.87 7.49
N GLY A 81 -15.85 -16.72 8.20
CA GLY A 81 -17.21 -16.42 8.64
C GLY A 81 -17.86 -17.61 9.32
N ASP A 82 -19.09 -17.44 9.79
CA ASP A 82 -19.90 -18.53 10.31
C ASP A 82 -20.31 -19.46 9.15
N LEU A 83 -19.71 -20.65 9.13
CA LEU A 83 -19.94 -21.63 8.06
C LEU A 83 -21.38 -22.16 8.05
N GLN A 84 -22.02 -22.30 9.23
CA GLN A 84 -23.38 -22.81 9.30
C GLN A 84 -24.35 -21.78 8.72
N LYS A 85 -24.23 -20.53 9.16
CA LYS A 85 -25.04 -19.43 8.62
C LYS A 85 -24.83 -19.24 7.11
N ALA A 86 -23.59 -19.41 6.63
CA ALA A 86 -23.28 -19.32 5.22
C ALA A 86 -23.92 -20.44 4.40
N LYS A 87 -23.91 -21.68 4.91
CA LYS A 87 -24.63 -22.82 4.32
C LYS A 87 -26.13 -22.57 4.28
N ASP A 88 -26.72 -22.11 5.38
CA ASP A 88 -28.15 -21.81 5.49
C ASP A 88 -28.59 -20.70 4.51
N ALA A 89 -27.69 -19.76 4.21
CA ALA A 89 -27.90 -18.68 3.24
C ALA A 89 -27.53 -19.03 1.78
N GLY A 90 -27.10 -20.27 1.49
CA GLY A 90 -26.73 -20.71 0.14
C GLY A 90 -25.37 -20.20 -0.36
N ALA A 91 -24.49 -19.75 0.53
CA ALA A 91 -23.17 -19.21 0.23
C ALA A 91 -22.04 -20.06 0.86
N ASP A 92 -22.11 -21.39 0.71
CA ASP A 92 -21.11 -22.30 1.26
C ASP A 92 -19.73 -22.06 0.62
N PHE A 93 -18.87 -21.37 1.35
CA PHE A 93 -17.51 -21.03 0.93
C PHE A 93 -16.48 -22.08 1.32
N SER A 94 -16.89 -23.22 1.90
CA SER A 94 -15.98 -24.33 2.24
C SER A 94 -15.68 -25.29 1.09
N GLN A 95 -16.41 -25.21 -0.02
CA GLN A 95 -16.30 -26.14 -1.16
C GLN A 95 -15.52 -25.58 -2.36
N ARG A 96 -14.64 -24.60 -2.15
CA ARG A 96 -13.80 -24.03 -3.21
C ARG A 96 -12.56 -24.88 -3.49
#